data_AF-A0A1F2Z7Q2-F1
#
_entry.id   AF-A0A1F2Z7Q2-F1
#
_cell.length_a   1.000
_cell.length_b   1.000
_cell.length_c   1.000
_cell.angle_alpha   90.00
_cell.angle_beta   90.00
_cell.angle_gamma   90.00
#
_symmetry.space_group_name_H-M   'P 1'
#
loop_
_entity.id
_entity.type
_entity.pdbx_description
1 polymer ?
#
loop_
_entity_poly.entity_id
_entity_poly.type
_entity_poly.pdbx_seq_one_letter_code
_entity_poly.pdbx_strand_id
1 'polypeptide(L)'
;MIADIKTSTDTQVRAVTGEWEELARPSQRLPEGDWTVWLILAGRGFGKTRTGAETLLTWIRQKKCRLLALVAETEDEVRRVMVEGESGILTISREGERPKYTICKGELLWPCGAKAMIYTAENYEKLRGAQFGGAWVDELAKFRNAQKVWDQLMFGLRLGDHPQAVVTTTPRPLPFLEKLMNDPATYLTRGSTYENAENLSPLFIHQILKAYEGTRLGAQEIHAELLLDRPGALWSRDLILYGLPSPRLFV
;
A
#
# COMPACT_ATOMS: atom_id res chain seq x y z
N MET A 1 50.81 7.50 -26.19
CA MET A 1 50.24 7.64 -24.83
C MET A 1 48.76 7.90 -25.00
N ILE A 2 47.94 6.90 -24.72
CA ILE A 2 46.48 6.96 -24.83
C ILE A 2 45.99 7.51 -23.49
N ALA A 3 45.27 8.63 -23.52
CA ALA A 3 44.73 9.27 -22.32
C ALA A 3 43.40 8.58 -21.96
N ASP A 4 43.37 8.01 -20.75
CA ASP A 4 42.22 7.31 -20.18
C ASP A 4 41.02 8.24 -19.98
N ILE A 5 39.92 7.90 -20.65
CA ILE A 5 38.59 8.46 -20.41
C ILE A 5 38.04 7.78 -19.15
N LYS A 6 38.08 8.50 -18.02
CA LYS A 6 37.36 8.09 -16.80
C LYS A 6 35.86 8.28 -17.02
N THR A 7 35.16 7.17 -17.22
CA THR A 7 33.71 7.05 -17.20
C THR A 7 33.18 7.31 -15.78
N SER A 8 32.68 8.51 -15.54
CA SER A 8 31.91 8.85 -14.33
C SER A 8 30.47 8.35 -14.48
N THR A 9 30.21 7.16 -13.92
CA THR A 9 28.84 6.66 -13.68
C THR A 9 28.64 6.63 -12.17
N ASP A 10 28.23 7.77 -11.62
CA ASP A 10 27.85 7.90 -10.21
C ASP A 10 26.39 8.37 -10.18
N THR A 11 25.46 7.41 -10.28
CA THR A 11 24.06 7.62 -9.97
C THR A 11 23.96 7.70 -8.45
N GLN A 12 24.21 8.89 -7.89
CA GLN A 12 24.05 9.14 -6.46
C GLN A 12 22.57 9.01 -6.09
N VAL A 13 22.21 7.86 -5.53
CA VAL A 13 20.96 7.69 -4.78
C VAL A 13 21.07 8.62 -3.56
N ARG A 14 20.37 9.75 -3.59
CA ARG A 14 20.27 10.65 -2.44
C ARG A 14 19.54 9.90 -1.33
N ALA A 15 20.29 9.37 -0.36
CA ALA A 15 19.73 8.98 0.92
C ALA A 15 19.04 10.21 1.51
N VAL A 16 17.72 10.15 1.67
CA VAL A 16 16.98 11.23 2.33
C VAL A 16 17.37 11.21 3.81
N THR A 17 18.34 12.04 4.18
CA THR A 17 18.84 12.20 5.54
C THR A 17 17.86 13.07 6.34
N GLY A 18 16.97 12.43 7.10
CA GLY A 18 16.03 13.06 8.02
C GLY A 18 15.13 12.03 8.69
N GLU A 19 14.68 12.32 9.91
CA GLU A 19 13.71 11.48 10.62
C GLU A 19 12.38 11.50 9.85
N TRP A 20 11.78 10.34 9.61
CA TRP A 20 10.53 10.23 8.83
C TRP A 20 9.42 11.09 9.43
N GLU A 21 9.39 11.22 10.75
CA GLU A 21 8.44 12.03 11.50
C GLU A 21 8.46 13.51 11.06
N GLU A 22 9.60 14.03 10.63
CA GLU A 22 9.76 15.41 10.15
C GLU A 22 9.44 15.54 8.66
N LEU A 23 9.79 14.51 7.87
CA LEU A 23 9.63 14.49 6.41
C LEU A 23 8.22 14.08 5.97
N ALA A 24 7.53 13.28 6.77
CA ALA A 24 6.23 12.72 6.45
C ALA A 24 5.16 13.81 6.44
N ARG A 25 4.43 13.88 5.35
CA ARG A 25 3.21 14.69 5.25
C ARG A 25 2.16 14.18 6.24
N PRO A 26 1.19 15.02 6.65
CA PRO A 26 0.13 14.60 7.55
C PRO A 26 -0.62 13.34 7.07
N SER A 27 -0.84 13.20 5.77
CA SER A 27 -1.46 12.01 5.14
C SER A 27 -0.57 10.76 5.12
N GLN A 28 0.67 10.83 5.58
CA GLN A 28 1.61 9.71 5.68
C GLN A 28 1.98 9.36 7.13
N ARG A 29 1.38 10.04 8.10
CA ARG A 29 1.59 9.78 9.52
C ARG A 29 0.57 8.77 10.02
N LEU A 30 0.98 7.98 11.01
CA LEU A 30 0.10 7.05 11.70
C LEU A 30 -1.12 7.80 12.23
N PRO A 31 -2.34 7.32 11.93
CA PRO A 31 -3.55 7.98 12.41
C PRO A 31 -3.72 7.81 13.91
N GLU A 32 -4.30 8.82 14.54
CA GLU A 32 -4.72 8.78 15.93
C GLU A 32 -6.08 8.10 16.09
N GLY A 33 -6.41 7.68 17.31
CA GLY A 33 -7.69 7.05 17.64
C GLY A 33 -7.67 5.53 17.60
N ASP A 34 -8.85 4.94 17.73
CA ASP A 34 -9.06 3.49 17.75
C ASP A 34 -9.42 3.00 16.35
N TRP A 35 -8.48 2.32 15.71
CA TRP A 35 -8.65 1.74 14.39
C TRP A 35 -7.89 0.42 14.31
N THR A 36 -8.43 -0.51 13.55
CA THR A 36 -7.78 -1.80 13.26
C THR A 36 -7.06 -1.75 11.92
N VAL A 37 -7.63 -1.04 10.94
CA VAL A 37 -7.10 -0.98 9.58
C VAL A 37 -6.80 0.46 9.22
N TRP A 38 -5.59 0.73 8.74
CA TRP A 38 -5.28 1.98 8.07
C TRP A 38 -5.21 1.74 6.57
N LEU A 39 -6.22 2.21 5.83
CA LEU A 39 -6.31 2.06 4.39
C LEU A 39 -5.83 3.33 3.68
N ILE A 40 -4.72 3.23 2.98
CA ILE A 40 -4.13 4.31 2.18
C ILE A 40 -4.48 4.07 0.71
N LEU A 41 -5.46 4.82 0.22
CA LEU A 41 -5.85 4.87 -1.20
C LEU A 41 -5.17 6.07 -1.86
N ALA A 42 -4.08 5.81 -2.56
CA ALA A 42 -3.32 6.89 -3.16
C ALA A 42 -2.78 6.59 -4.54
N GLY A 43 -2.53 7.66 -5.30
CA GLY A 43 -1.98 7.60 -6.64
C GLY A 43 -0.55 7.06 -6.66
N ARG A 44 -0.04 6.79 -7.86
CA ARG A 44 1.37 6.42 -8.05
C ARG A 44 2.27 7.57 -7.62
N GLY A 45 3.44 7.25 -7.06
CA GLY A 45 4.36 8.30 -6.61
C GLY A 45 3.91 9.06 -5.35
N PHE A 46 2.78 8.73 -4.71
CA PHE A 46 2.42 9.28 -3.40
C PHE A 46 3.41 8.89 -2.29
N GLY A 47 4.24 7.84 -2.47
CA GLY A 47 5.10 7.34 -1.38
C GLY A 47 4.39 6.36 -0.45
N LYS A 48 3.42 5.60 -0.98
CA LYS A 48 2.70 4.52 -0.27
C LYS A 48 3.67 3.50 0.34
N THR A 49 4.61 3.00 -0.47
CA THR A 49 5.59 1.98 -0.05
C THR A 49 6.42 2.43 1.14
N ARG A 50 6.95 3.67 1.10
CA ARG A 50 7.70 4.24 2.22
C ARG A 50 6.83 4.37 3.47
N THR A 51 5.59 4.83 3.31
CA THR A 51 4.63 4.98 4.42
C THR A 51 4.34 3.64 5.10
N GLY A 52 4.10 2.58 4.33
CA GLY A 52 3.89 1.23 4.87
C GLY A 52 5.12 0.68 5.60
N ALA A 53 6.31 0.85 5.02
CA ALA A 53 7.56 0.40 5.64
C ALA A 53 7.86 1.17 6.96
N GLU A 54 7.72 2.49 6.97
CA GLU A 54 7.93 3.33 8.17
C GLU A 54 6.90 3.05 9.26
N THR A 55 5.67 2.68 8.89
CA THR A 55 4.63 2.26 9.84
C THR A 55 5.10 1.04 10.64
N LEU A 56 5.62 0.03 9.95
CA LEU A 56 6.13 -1.18 10.58
C LEU A 56 7.34 -0.90 11.47
N LEU A 57 8.29 -0.10 10.97
CA LEU A 57 9.45 0.32 11.76
C LEU A 57 9.02 1.08 13.02
N THR A 58 8.02 1.96 12.92
CA THR A 58 7.47 2.69 14.06
C THR A 58 6.84 1.74 15.09
N TRP A 59 6.03 0.77 14.66
CA TRP A 59 5.45 -0.23 15.56
C TRP A 59 6.52 -1.07 16.28
N ILE A 60 7.58 -1.44 15.57
CA ILE A 60 8.71 -2.18 16.13
C ILE A 60 9.47 -1.33 17.16
N ARG A 61 9.78 -0.07 16.83
CA ARG A 61 10.45 0.89 17.73
C ARG A 61 9.63 1.12 19.00
N GLN A 62 8.32 1.29 18.86
CA GLN A 62 7.37 1.46 19.97
C GLN A 62 7.08 0.15 20.72
N LYS A 63 7.64 -1.00 20.28
CA LYS A 63 7.40 -2.34 20.84
C LYS A 63 5.91 -2.73 20.87
N LYS A 64 5.09 -2.15 19.99
CA LYS A 64 3.65 -2.46 19.89
C LYS A 64 3.40 -3.88 19.43
N CYS A 65 4.19 -4.37 18.49
CA CYS A 65 4.11 -5.74 17.99
C CYS A 65 5.50 -6.32 17.71
N ARG A 66 5.64 -7.63 17.90
CA ARG A 66 6.89 -8.37 17.66
C ARG A 66 6.80 -9.35 16.49
N LEU A 67 5.59 -9.76 16.13
CA LEU A 67 5.34 -10.65 15.00
C LEU A 67 4.49 -9.89 14.00
N LEU A 68 5.01 -9.71 12.80
CA LEU A 68 4.40 -8.95 11.73
C LEU A 68 4.23 -9.80 10.46
N ALA A 69 3.33 -9.39 9.59
CA ALA A 69 3.15 -9.96 8.26
C ALA A 69 3.44 -8.92 7.17
N LEU A 70 4.19 -9.32 6.14
CA LEU A 70 4.30 -8.59 4.87
C LEU A 70 3.51 -9.36 3.82
N VAL A 71 2.59 -8.70 3.15
CA VAL A 71 1.70 -9.34 2.16
C VAL A 71 1.68 -8.52 0.88
N ALA A 72 2.00 -9.14 -0.25
CA ALA A 72 1.78 -8.60 -1.58
C ALA A 72 1.19 -9.69 -2.50
N GLU A 73 1.03 -9.42 -3.79
CA GLU A 73 0.49 -10.43 -4.72
C GLU A 73 1.42 -11.65 -4.80
N THR A 74 2.73 -11.38 -4.96
CA THR A 74 3.78 -12.39 -5.19
C THR A 74 4.98 -12.21 -4.26
N GLU A 75 5.81 -13.24 -4.10
CA GLU A 75 7.02 -13.17 -3.27
C GLU A 75 8.06 -12.20 -3.86
N ASP A 76 8.12 -12.09 -5.19
CA ASP A 76 9.02 -11.16 -5.88
C ASP A 76 8.62 -9.70 -5.61
N GLU A 77 7.32 -9.39 -5.55
CA GLU A 77 6.83 -8.08 -5.16
C GLU A 77 7.20 -7.73 -3.73
N VAL A 78 6.99 -8.65 -2.77
CA VAL A 78 7.41 -8.42 -1.39
C VAL A 78 8.92 -8.15 -1.34
N ARG A 79 9.72 -8.99 -1.99
CA ARG A 79 11.17 -8.85 -2.00
C ARG A 79 11.63 -7.54 -2.63
N ARG A 80 11.25 -7.26 -3.88
CA ARG A 80 11.80 -6.14 -4.66
C ARG A 80 11.22 -4.79 -4.28
N VAL A 81 9.99 -4.76 -3.77
CA VAL A 81 9.30 -3.51 -3.44
C VAL A 81 9.36 -3.25 -1.95
N MET A 82 8.87 -4.19 -1.14
CA MET A 82 8.69 -3.97 0.31
C MET A 82 9.99 -4.16 1.10
N VAL A 83 10.88 -5.06 0.67
CA VAL A 83 12.10 -5.42 1.43
C VAL A 83 13.35 -4.71 0.89
N GLU A 84 13.71 -4.97 -0.36
CA GLU A 84 14.96 -4.51 -1.01
C GLU A 84 14.78 -3.23 -1.85
N GLY A 85 13.53 -2.78 -2.04
CA GLY A 85 13.23 -1.61 -2.86
C GLY A 85 13.82 -0.31 -2.32
N GLU A 86 13.80 0.75 -3.13
CA GLU A 86 14.31 2.09 -2.74
C GLU A 86 13.62 2.62 -1.47
N SER A 87 12.32 2.37 -1.34
CA SER A 87 11.53 2.66 -0.13
C SER A 87 11.29 1.43 0.75
N GLY A 88 11.99 0.33 0.47
CA GLY A 88 11.85 -0.93 1.18
C GLY A 88 12.52 -0.89 2.55
N ILE A 89 12.10 -1.81 3.42
CA ILE A 89 12.52 -1.88 4.83
C ILE A 89 14.05 -1.87 4.97
N LEU A 90 14.79 -2.64 4.16
CA LEU A 90 16.25 -2.73 4.28
C LEU A 90 16.97 -1.43 3.92
N THR A 91 16.38 -0.64 3.03
CA THR A 91 16.96 0.61 2.52
C THR A 91 16.72 1.76 3.49
N ILE A 92 15.52 1.83 4.07
CA ILE A 92 15.13 2.94 4.96
C ILE A 92 15.45 2.68 6.45
N SER A 93 15.78 1.44 6.83
CA SER A 93 16.14 1.13 8.21
C SER A 93 17.36 1.91 8.67
N ARG A 94 17.29 2.47 9.87
CA ARG A 94 18.40 3.19 10.51
C ARG A 94 19.53 2.24 10.86
N GLU A 95 20.72 2.81 11.08
CA GLU A 95 21.85 2.06 11.62
C GLU A 95 21.48 1.41 12.96
N GLY A 96 21.80 0.13 13.13
CA GLY A 96 21.42 -0.66 14.31
C GLY A 96 19.97 -1.18 14.32
N GLU A 97 19.09 -0.70 13.44
CA GLU A 97 17.71 -1.18 13.32
C GLU A 97 17.48 -2.09 12.10
N ARG A 98 18.47 -2.18 11.21
CA ARG A 98 18.35 -2.96 9.97
C ARG A 98 18.13 -4.45 10.26
N PRO A 99 17.05 -5.07 9.75
CA PRO A 99 16.80 -6.48 9.97
C PRO A 99 17.69 -7.36 9.09
N LYS A 100 17.93 -8.59 9.58
CA LYS A 100 18.49 -9.67 8.78
C LYS A 100 17.38 -10.31 7.96
N TYR A 101 17.45 -10.18 6.64
CA TYR A 101 16.53 -10.86 5.72
C TYR A 101 17.05 -12.27 5.40
N THR A 102 16.21 -13.29 5.61
CA THR A 102 16.53 -14.69 5.28
C THR A 102 15.54 -15.22 4.24
N ILE A 103 15.96 -15.22 2.98
CA ILE A 103 15.12 -15.56 1.82
C ILE A 103 14.48 -16.94 1.96
N CYS A 104 15.25 -17.99 2.27
CA CYS A 104 14.73 -19.37 2.34
C CYS A 104 13.64 -19.57 3.41
N LYS A 105 13.57 -18.69 4.40
CA LYS A 105 12.55 -18.71 5.44
C LYS A 105 11.41 -17.72 5.19
N GLY A 106 11.58 -16.81 4.24
CA GLY A 106 10.66 -15.69 4.03
C GLY A 106 10.51 -14.83 5.27
N GLU A 107 11.60 -14.55 6.01
CA GLU A 107 11.54 -13.79 7.27
C GLU A 107 12.54 -12.63 7.30
N LEU A 108 12.13 -11.53 7.92
CA LEU A 108 12.99 -10.44 8.36
C LEU A 108 13.08 -10.50 9.89
N LEU A 109 14.31 -10.50 10.43
CA LEU A 109 14.58 -10.53 11.87
C LEU A 109 15.31 -9.26 12.30
N TRP A 110 14.69 -8.45 13.16
CA TRP A 110 15.30 -7.25 13.73
C TRP A 110 16.21 -7.59 14.92
N PRO A 111 17.24 -6.77 15.21
CA PRO A 111 18.10 -6.95 16.39
C PRO A 111 17.34 -6.95 17.72
N CYS A 112 16.21 -6.25 17.80
CA CYS A 112 15.33 -6.24 18.98
C CYS A 112 14.50 -7.53 19.16
N GLY A 113 14.62 -8.49 18.24
CA GLY A 113 13.89 -9.77 18.24
C GLY A 113 12.52 -9.74 17.56
N ALA A 114 12.08 -8.58 17.05
CA ALA A 114 10.89 -8.52 16.21
C ALA A 114 11.11 -9.25 14.88
N LYS A 115 10.05 -9.83 14.33
CA LYS A 115 10.06 -10.62 13.09
C LYS A 115 8.91 -10.22 12.19
N ALA A 116 9.19 -10.14 10.89
CA ALA A 116 8.16 -10.03 9.85
C ALA A 116 8.24 -11.24 8.92
N MET A 117 7.13 -11.96 8.80
CA MET A 117 7.00 -13.11 7.90
C MET A 117 6.38 -12.66 6.58
N ILE A 118 6.85 -13.23 5.48
CA ILE A 118 6.37 -12.96 4.13
C ILE A 118 5.22 -13.92 3.79
N TYR A 119 4.11 -13.35 3.33
CA TYR A 119 2.97 -14.07 2.78
C TYR A 119 2.59 -13.47 1.43
N THR A 120 1.83 -14.23 0.64
CA THR A 120 1.40 -13.79 -0.69
C THR A 120 -0.08 -14.04 -0.91
N ALA A 121 -0.69 -13.21 -1.74
CA ALA A 121 -2.08 -13.40 -2.15
C ALA A 121 -2.27 -14.68 -2.97
N GLU A 122 -1.28 -15.05 -3.79
CA GLU A 122 -1.32 -16.30 -4.57
C GLU A 122 -1.34 -17.56 -3.69
N ASN A 123 -0.70 -17.50 -2.51
CA ASN A 123 -0.63 -18.61 -1.56
C ASN A 123 -1.20 -18.23 -0.18
N TYR A 124 -2.37 -17.61 -0.20
CA TYR A 124 -3.04 -17.06 0.99
C TYR A 124 -3.40 -18.12 2.04
N GLU A 125 -3.51 -19.40 1.68
CA GLU A 125 -3.80 -20.48 2.63
C GLU A 125 -2.71 -20.61 3.73
N LYS A 126 -1.48 -20.17 3.45
CA LYS A 126 -0.42 -20.08 4.47
C LYS A 126 -0.77 -19.13 5.63
N LEU A 127 -1.65 -18.15 5.41
CA LEU A 127 -2.11 -17.23 6.47
C LEU A 127 -3.00 -17.94 7.50
N ARG A 128 -3.66 -19.05 7.15
CA ARG A 128 -4.60 -19.76 8.04
C ARG A 128 -3.97 -20.20 9.36
N GLY A 129 -2.70 -20.62 9.31
CA GLY A 129 -1.93 -21.04 10.49
C GLY A 129 -1.09 -19.91 11.12
N ALA A 130 -1.11 -18.71 10.54
CA ALA A 130 -0.29 -17.59 10.97
C ALA A 130 -0.94 -16.83 12.12
N GLN A 131 -0.10 -16.11 12.86
CA GLN A 131 -0.54 -15.15 13.88
C GLN A 131 0.46 -14.01 13.99
N PHE A 132 -0.05 -12.79 14.04
CA PHE A 132 0.74 -11.56 14.09
C PHE A 132 -0.06 -10.46 14.78
N GLY A 133 0.65 -9.44 15.24
CA GLY A 133 0.07 -8.23 15.83
C GLY A 133 0.14 -7.01 14.92
N GLY A 134 0.87 -7.12 13.80
CA GLY A 134 0.97 -6.08 12.78
C GLY A 134 0.96 -6.69 11.39
N ALA A 135 0.33 -6.03 10.42
CA ALA A 135 0.42 -6.45 9.02
C ALA A 135 0.61 -5.24 8.09
N TRP A 136 1.40 -5.42 7.04
CA TRP A 136 1.42 -4.53 5.89
C TRP A 136 1.00 -5.29 4.65
N VAL A 137 -0.09 -4.82 4.03
CA VAL A 137 -0.62 -5.37 2.79
C VAL A 137 -0.43 -4.35 1.66
N ASP A 138 0.44 -4.67 0.71
CA ASP A 138 0.74 -3.82 -0.44
C ASP A 138 -0.05 -4.22 -1.68
N GLU A 139 -0.54 -3.20 -2.38
CA GLU A 139 -1.40 -3.27 -3.57
C GLU A 139 -2.60 -4.22 -3.44
N LEU A 140 -3.30 -4.20 -2.29
CA LEU A 140 -4.45 -5.08 -2.01
C LEU A 140 -5.51 -5.11 -3.12
N ALA A 141 -5.82 -3.98 -3.76
CA ALA A 141 -6.82 -3.93 -4.83
C ALA A 141 -6.40 -4.68 -6.11
N LYS A 142 -5.11 -5.02 -6.25
CA LYS A 142 -4.60 -5.85 -7.35
C LYS A 142 -4.93 -7.33 -7.15
N PHE A 143 -5.17 -7.77 -5.91
CA PHE A 143 -5.20 -9.19 -5.59
C PHE A 143 -6.35 -9.92 -6.28
N ARG A 144 -6.03 -11.04 -6.94
CA ARG A 144 -7.05 -11.85 -7.63
C ARG A 144 -8.14 -12.36 -6.69
N ASN A 145 -7.78 -12.71 -5.46
CA ASN A 145 -8.68 -13.25 -4.43
C ASN A 145 -8.74 -12.34 -3.19
N ALA A 146 -8.70 -11.01 -3.36
CA ALA A 146 -8.55 -10.03 -2.28
C ALA A 146 -9.36 -10.33 -1.01
N GLN A 147 -10.67 -10.62 -1.13
CA GLN A 147 -11.54 -10.96 0.01
C GLN A 147 -11.02 -12.18 0.79
N LYS A 148 -10.64 -13.27 0.12
CA LYS A 148 -10.18 -14.49 0.79
C LYS A 148 -8.85 -14.27 1.49
N VAL A 149 -7.94 -13.52 0.87
CA VAL A 149 -6.66 -13.13 1.48
C VAL A 149 -6.93 -12.31 2.73
N TRP A 150 -7.82 -11.32 2.61
CA TRP A 150 -8.19 -10.43 3.70
C TRP A 150 -8.81 -11.18 4.88
N ASP A 151 -9.75 -12.08 4.63
CA ASP A 151 -10.39 -12.87 5.68
C ASP A 151 -9.36 -13.70 6.47
N GLN A 152 -8.45 -14.39 5.78
CA GLN A 152 -7.39 -15.17 6.44
C GLN A 152 -6.39 -14.28 7.20
N LEU A 153 -6.06 -13.12 6.63
CA LEU A 153 -5.19 -12.14 7.29
C LEU A 153 -5.82 -11.64 8.60
N MET A 154 -7.09 -11.26 8.57
CA MET A 154 -7.81 -10.77 9.75
C MET A 154 -7.95 -11.85 10.82
N PHE A 155 -8.13 -13.12 10.46
CA PHE A 155 -8.11 -14.21 11.44
C PHE A 155 -6.73 -14.39 12.12
N GLY A 156 -5.63 -14.10 11.41
CA GLY A 156 -4.27 -14.14 11.94
C GLY A 156 -3.88 -12.89 12.75
N LEU A 157 -4.55 -11.77 12.52
CA LEU A 157 -4.27 -10.48 13.16
C LEU A 157 -4.88 -10.42 14.57
N ARG A 158 -4.24 -11.10 15.53
CA ARG A 158 -4.81 -11.34 16.88
C ARG A 158 -3.81 -11.31 18.03
N LEU A 159 -2.57 -10.90 17.81
CA LEU A 159 -1.55 -10.84 18.86
C LEU A 159 -1.35 -9.42 19.39
N GLY A 160 -1.17 -9.29 20.70
CA GLY A 160 -1.01 -8.01 21.38
C GLY A 160 -2.35 -7.37 21.75
N ASP A 161 -2.28 -6.20 22.37
CA ASP A 161 -3.48 -5.52 22.92
C ASP A 161 -4.30 -4.84 21.82
N HIS A 162 -3.62 -4.32 20.80
CA HIS A 162 -4.23 -3.58 19.68
C HIS A 162 -3.58 -4.02 18.36
N PRO A 163 -3.99 -5.16 17.78
CA PRO A 163 -3.43 -5.65 16.53
C PRO A 163 -3.91 -4.80 15.35
N GLN A 164 -3.00 -4.37 14.47
CA GLN A 164 -3.29 -3.38 13.43
C GLN A 164 -2.76 -3.80 12.05
N ALA A 165 -3.43 -3.36 10.99
CA ALA A 165 -2.98 -3.55 9.60
C ALA A 165 -2.87 -2.22 8.87
N VAL A 166 -1.77 -2.01 8.14
CA VAL A 166 -1.64 -0.94 7.16
C VAL A 166 -1.81 -1.52 5.76
N VAL A 167 -2.67 -0.89 4.97
CA VAL A 167 -2.99 -1.32 3.61
C VAL A 167 -2.65 -0.19 2.66
N THR A 168 -1.79 -0.45 1.69
CA THR A 168 -1.41 0.51 0.67
C THR A 168 -1.93 0.05 -0.68
N THR A 169 -2.75 0.86 -1.38
CA THR A 169 -3.17 0.46 -2.73
C THR A 169 -3.59 1.65 -3.59
N THR A 170 -3.59 1.44 -4.90
CA THR A 170 -4.26 2.32 -5.86
C THR A 170 -5.69 1.81 -6.07
N PRO A 171 -6.73 2.67 -5.97
CA PRO A 171 -8.11 2.21 -5.94
C PRO A 171 -8.54 1.51 -7.22
N ARG A 172 -9.36 0.45 -7.07
CA ARG A 172 -10.06 -0.24 -8.15
C ARG A 172 -11.51 -0.51 -7.74
N PRO A 173 -12.49 -0.50 -8.66
CA PRO A 173 -13.90 -0.70 -8.35
C PRO A 173 -14.18 -2.16 -7.96
N LEU A 174 -13.90 -2.50 -6.71
CA LEU A 174 -14.10 -3.81 -6.12
C LEU A 174 -15.09 -3.67 -4.95
N PRO A 175 -16.18 -4.47 -4.91
CA PRO A 175 -17.14 -4.42 -3.80
C PRO A 175 -16.47 -4.65 -2.43
N PHE A 176 -15.44 -5.49 -2.38
CA PHE A 176 -14.64 -5.70 -1.17
C PHE A 176 -13.92 -4.42 -0.70
N LEU A 177 -13.34 -3.65 -1.63
CA LEU A 177 -12.63 -2.43 -1.27
C LEU A 177 -13.60 -1.37 -0.76
N GLU A 178 -14.76 -1.24 -1.38
CA GLU A 178 -15.83 -0.37 -0.91
C GLU A 178 -16.32 -0.76 0.49
N LYS A 179 -16.49 -2.06 0.75
CA LYS A 179 -16.80 -2.54 2.10
C LYS A 179 -15.72 -2.17 3.11
N LEU A 180 -14.45 -2.35 2.76
CA LEU A 180 -13.33 -2.05 3.64
C LEU A 180 -13.24 -0.54 3.96
N MET A 181 -13.50 0.31 2.96
CA MET A 181 -13.52 1.77 3.12
C MET A 181 -14.64 2.27 4.04
N ASN A 182 -15.78 1.57 4.06
CA ASN A 182 -16.96 1.94 4.85
C ASN A 182 -16.99 1.24 6.22
N ASP A 183 -15.99 0.42 6.54
CA ASP A 183 -15.89 -0.24 7.84
C ASP A 183 -15.51 0.78 8.93
N PRO A 184 -16.24 0.89 10.04
CA PRO A 184 -15.94 1.85 11.11
C PRO A 184 -14.58 1.62 11.79
N ALA A 185 -14.01 0.41 11.69
CA ALA A 185 -12.68 0.11 12.21
C ALA A 185 -11.55 0.48 11.22
N THR A 186 -11.89 0.99 10.03
CA THR A 186 -10.94 1.45 9.02
C THR A 186 -10.75 2.95 9.07
N TYR A 187 -9.52 3.39 9.32
CA TYR A 187 -9.10 4.76 9.04
C TYR A 187 -8.74 4.89 7.56
N LEU A 188 -9.48 5.72 6.81
CA LEU A 188 -9.25 5.94 5.39
C LEU A 188 -8.39 7.18 5.16
N THR A 189 -7.28 7.01 4.45
CA THR A 189 -6.47 8.10 3.91
C THR A 189 -6.54 8.08 2.39
N ARG A 190 -6.79 9.25 1.79
CA ARG A 190 -6.71 9.46 0.35
C ARG A 190 -5.56 10.41 0.02
N GLY A 191 -4.89 10.17 -1.11
CA GLY A 191 -3.80 11.04 -1.54
C GLY A 191 -3.55 10.99 -3.04
N SER A 192 -3.29 12.14 -3.64
CA SER A 192 -2.94 12.25 -5.05
C SER A 192 -1.42 12.25 -5.27
N THR A 193 -0.98 11.95 -6.49
CA THR A 193 0.43 12.09 -6.90
C THR A 193 0.93 13.53 -6.75
N TYR A 194 0.06 14.52 -6.95
CA TYR A 194 0.38 15.94 -6.88
C TYR A 194 0.89 16.38 -5.52
N GLU A 195 0.42 15.75 -4.44
CA GLU A 195 0.88 16.08 -3.10
C GLU A 195 2.36 15.73 -2.88
N ASN A 196 2.97 14.88 -3.73
CA ASN A 196 4.38 14.50 -3.64
C ASN A 196 5.23 15.14 -4.74
N ALA A 197 4.73 16.19 -5.41
CA ALA A 197 5.38 16.81 -6.56
C ALA A 197 6.84 17.22 -6.31
N GLU A 198 7.16 17.69 -5.11
CA GLU A 198 8.53 18.13 -4.75
C GLU A 198 9.56 16.98 -4.78
N ASN A 199 9.12 15.74 -4.59
CA ASN A 199 9.97 14.55 -4.63
C ASN A 199 9.91 13.82 -5.99
N LEU A 200 9.15 14.33 -6.95
CA LEU A 200 9.01 13.74 -8.27
C LEU A 200 9.84 14.50 -9.30
N SER A 201 10.24 13.81 -10.37
CA SER A 201 10.95 14.45 -11.47
C SER A 201 10.07 15.54 -12.11
N PRO A 202 10.57 16.77 -12.31
CA PRO A 202 9.83 17.84 -13.00
C PRO A 202 9.35 17.42 -14.39
N LEU A 203 10.12 16.57 -15.10
CA LEU A 203 9.72 16.01 -16.39
C LEU A 203 8.56 15.03 -16.26
N PHE A 204 8.53 14.21 -15.22
CA PHE A 204 7.41 13.31 -14.95
C PHE A 204 6.13 14.10 -14.72
N ILE A 205 6.20 15.17 -13.92
CA ILE A 205 5.07 16.07 -13.70
C ILE A 205 4.60 16.69 -15.02
N HIS A 206 5.53 17.26 -15.80
CA HIS A 206 5.15 17.99 -17.01
C HIS A 206 4.64 17.11 -18.15
N GLN A 207 5.19 15.90 -18.30
CA GLN A 207 4.88 15.01 -19.43
C GLN A 207 3.81 13.99 -19.09
N ILE A 208 3.93 13.30 -17.94
CA ILE A 208 3.03 12.21 -17.59
C ILE A 208 1.74 12.76 -16.99
N LEU A 209 1.81 13.64 -16.00
CA LEU A 209 0.57 14.16 -15.39
C LEU A 209 -0.26 14.92 -16.43
N LYS A 210 0.38 15.79 -17.22
CA LYS A 210 -0.33 16.53 -18.29
C LYS A 210 -0.93 15.63 -19.37
N ALA A 211 -0.28 14.52 -19.74
CA ALA A 211 -0.80 13.61 -20.75
C ALA A 211 -1.99 12.78 -20.26
N TYR A 212 -2.05 12.49 -18.96
CA TYR A 212 -3.14 11.71 -18.36
C TYR A 212 -4.19 12.56 -17.64
N GLU A 213 -3.98 13.87 -17.55
CA GLU A 213 -4.93 14.83 -16.98
C GLU A 213 -6.26 14.77 -17.74
N GLY A 214 -7.37 14.77 -16.99
CA GLY A 214 -8.72 14.65 -17.55
C GLY A 214 -9.05 13.28 -18.14
N THR A 215 -8.14 12.30 -18.06
CA THR A 215 -8.43 10.91 -18.47
C THR A 215 -8.89 10.06 -17.30
N ARG A 216 -9.67 9.01 -17.59
CA ARG A 216 -10.10 8.02 -16.60
C ARG A 216 -8.90 7.33 -15.92
N LEU A 217 -7.83 7.08 -16.68
CA LEU A 217 -6.62 6.48 -16.14
C LEU A 217 -5.88 7.43 -15.19
N GLY A 218 -5.84 8.73 -15.50
CA GLY A 218 -5.32 9.75 -14.59
C GLY A 218 -6.15 9.88 -13.32
N ALA A 219 -7.48 9.92 -13.43
CA ALA A 219 -8.36 9.94 -12.26
C ALA A 219 -8.06 8.78 -11.28
N GLN A 220 -7.82 7.57 -11.78
CA GLN A 220 -7.47 6.41 -10.95
C GLN A 220 -6.01 6.44 -10.45
N GLU A 221 -5.04 6.55 -11.36
CA GLU A 221 -3.62 6.32 -11.05
C GLU A 221 -2.91 7.57 -10.50
N ILE A 222 -3.46 8.77 -10.72
CA ILE A 222 -2.91 10.06 -10.25
C ILE A 222 -3.74 10.60 -9.09
N HIS A 223 -5.05 10.72 -9.26
CA HIS A 223 -5.93 11.33 -8.25
C HIS A 223 -6.45 10.33 -7.20
N ALA A 224 -6.25 9.03 -7.41
CA ALA A 224 -6.78 7.97 -6.55
C ALA A 224 -8.32 8.04 -6.40
N GLU A 225 -9.01 8.35 -7.49
CA GLU A 225 -10.46 8.31 -7.54
C GLU A 225 -10.94 6.86 -7.70
N LEU A 226 -11.96 6.50 -6.90
CA LEU A 226 -12.63 5.21 -7.06
C LEU A 226 -13.70 5.34 -8.13
N LEU A 227 -13.38 4.90 -9.33
CA LEU A 227 -14.27 5.03 -10.48
C LEU A 227 -15.20 3.82 -10.57
N LEU A 228 -16.43 3.96 -10.09
CA LEU A 228 -17.41 2.86 -9.94
C LEU A 228 -17.97 2.34 -11.28
N ASP A 229 -17.96 3.18 -12.31
CA ASP A 229 -18.51 2.83 -13.62
C ASP A 229 -17.61 1.84 -14.39
N ARG A 230 -18.18 1.11 -15.35
CA ARG A 230 -17.37 0.29 -16.26
C ARG A 230 -16.75 1.15 -17.36
N PRO A 231 -15.50 0.90 -17.78
CA PRO A 231 -14.93 1.55 -18.96
C PRO A 231 -15.83 1.35 -20.19
N GLY A 232 -16.21 2.45 -20.85
CA GLY A 232 -17.13 2.43 -22.00
C GLY A 232 -18.61 2.26 -21.66
N ALA A 233 -18.99 2.33 -20.38
CA ALA A 233 -20.41 2.35 -19.99
C ALA A 233 -21.09 3.61 -20.52
N LEU A 234 -22.12 3.44 -21.34
CA LEU A 234 -22.98 4.54 -21.81
C LEU A 234 -23.93 5.04 -20.70
N TRP A 235 -24.09 4.27 -19.63
CA TRP A 235 -25.06 4.51 -18.55
C TRP A 235 -24.40 4.24 -17.20
N SER A 236 -24.54 5.15 -16.24
CA SER A 236 -24.24 4.92 -14.83
C SER A 236 -25.49 4.43 -14.10
N ARG A 237 -25.32 3.80 -12.94
CA ARG A 237 -26.46 3.32 -12.14
C ARG A 237 -27.41 4.46 -11.77
N ASP A 238 -26.87 5.65 -11.52
CA ASP A 238 -27.63 6.84 -11.14
C ASP A 238 -28.54 7.35 -12.26
N LEU A 239 -28.24 7.00 -13.53
CA LEU A 239 -29.09 7.31 -14.68
C LEU A 239 -30.26 6.32 -14.85
N ILE A 240 -30.26 5.19 -14.12
CA ILE A 240 -31.26 4.13 -14.26
C ILE A 240 -32.25 4.20 -13.11
N LEU A 241 -33.41 4.80 -13.38
CA LEU A 241 -34.55 4.81 -12.46
C LEU A 241 -35.41 3.56 -12.68
N TYR A 242 -35.87 2.91 -11.60
CA TYR A 242 -36.90 1.87 -11.71
C TYR A 242 -38.24 2.52 -12.06
N GLY A 243 -38.78 2.19 -13.23
CA GLY A 243 -40.16 2.53 -13.57
C GLY A 243 -41.14 1.70 -12.75
N LEU A 244 -42.27 2.30 -12.35
CA LEU A 244 -43.40 1.55 -11.82
C LEU A 244 -43.87 0.53 -12.87
N PRO A 245 -44.27 -0.69 -12.47
CA PRO A 245 -44.84 -1.64 -13.42
C PRO A 245 -46.03 -1.00 -14.12
N SER A 246 -46.05 -1.07 -15.46
CA SER A 246 -47.18 -0.61 -16.26
C SER A 246 -48.47 -1.20 -15.70
N PRO A 247 -49.53 -0.41 -15.45
CA PRO A 247 -50.81 -0.96 -15.03
C PRO A 247 -51.23 -1.94 -16.12
N ARG A 248 -51.27 -3.24 -15.77
CA ARG A 248 -51.81 -4.26 -16.68
C ARG A 248 -53.20 -3.77 -17.05
N LEU A 249 -53.40 -3.44 -18.33
CA LEU A 249 -54.72 -3.35 -18.90
C LEU A 249 -55.31 -4.75 -18.79
N PHE A 250 -56.08 -4.97 -17.73
CA PHE A 250 -56.98 -6.11 -17.65
C PHE A 250 -58.04 -5.87 -18.74
N VAL A 251 -57.88 -6.57 -19.86
CA VAL A 251 -58.93 -6.75 -20.87
C VAL A 251 -59.75 -7.96 -20.45
#